data_AF-A0A7G9BJU7-F1
#
_entry.id   AF-A0A7G9BJU7-F1
#
_cell.length_a   1.000
_cell.length_b   1.000
_cell.length_c   1.000
_cell.angle_alpha   90.00
_cell.angle_beta   90.00
_cell.angle_gamma   90.00
#
_symmetry.space_group_name_H-M   'P 1'
#
loop_
_entity.id
_entity.type
_entity.pdbx_description
1 polymer ?
#
loop_
_entity_poly.entity_id
_entity_poly.type
_entity_poly.pdbx_seq_one_letter_code
_entity_poly.pdbx_strand_id
1 'polypeptide(L)' 'MCIPFENIILKHFKERHMDYCSIDTEGSELTILKSIDFQSTIISVFSIENTYKDNLIYQLLNENGYQYIQRKGEDDFLLF' A
#
# COMPACT_ATOMS: atom_id res chain seq x y z
N MET A 1 -18.81 -7.21 7.69
CA MET A 1 -18.84 -6.25 6.57
C MET A 1 -17.44 -5.66 6.46
N CYS A 2 -16.80 -5.75 5.29
CA CYS A 2 -15.48 -5.17 5.06
C CYS A 2 -15.63 -3.68 4.69
N ILE A 3 -14.65 -2.86 5.08
CA ILE A 3 -14.61 -1.43 4.80
C ILE A 3 -13.36 -1.17 3.96
N PRO A 4 -13.44 -0.43 2.83
CA PRO A 4 -12.27 -0.02 2.06
C PRO A 4 -11.26 0.74 2.93
N PHE A 5 -9.96 0.52 2.70
CA PHE A 5 -8.92 1.15 3.51
C PHE A 5 -8.91 2.67 3.35
N GLU A 6 -9.19 3.17 2.15
CA GLU A 6 -9.39 4.61 1.88
C GLU A 6 -10.44 5.23 2.82
N ASN A 7 -11.55 4.55 3.09
CA ASN A 7 -12.58 5.09 4.00
C ASN A 7 -12.04 5.24 5.44
N ILE A 8 -11.11 4.38 5.85
CA ILE A 8 -10.45 4.49 7.15
C ILE A 8 -9.51 5.71 7.15
N ILE A 9 -8.73 5.89 6.07
CA ILE A 9 -7.86 7.06 5.89
C ILE A 9 -8.67 8.35 5.93
N LEU A 10 -9.72 8.45 5.12
CA LEU A 10 -10.60 9.61 5.02
C LEU A 10 -11.21 10.01 6.38
N LYS A 11 -11.53 9.01 7.21
CA LYS A 11 -12.20 9.19 8.50
C LYS A 11 -11.25 9.63 9.61
N HIS A 12 -10.03 9.10 9.63
CA HIS A 12 -9.14 9.24 10.78
C HIS A 12 -7.97 10.20 10.55
N PHE A 13 -7.60 10.44 9.29
CA PHE A 13 -6.50 11.32 8.94
C PHE A 13 -7.05 12.59 8.30
N LYS A 14 -6.69 13.75 8.86
CA LYS A 14 -7.03 15.05 8.28
C LYS A 14 -6.16 15.35 7.07
N GLU A 15 -4.88 15.03 7.19
CA GLU A 15 -3.91 15.09 6.11
C GLU A 15 -4.00 13.80 5.30
N ARG A 16 -3.81 13.92 3.98
CA ARG A 16 -3.80 12.78 3.06
C ARG A 16 -2.39 12.27 2.79
N HIS A 17 -1.44 12.70 3.62
CA HIS A 17 -0.05 12.25 3.60
C HIS A 17 0.23 11.47 4.88
N MET A 18 0.74 10.26 4.75
CA MET A 18 1.19 9.43 5.87
C MET A 18 2.63 8.99 5.60
N ASP A 19 3.49 9.01 6.61
CA ASP A 19 4.89 8.69 6.38
C ASP A 19 5.11 7.19 6.09
N TYR A 20 4.27 6.32 6.67
CA TYR A 20 4.47 4.88 6.59
C TYR A 20 3.17 4.08 6.76
N CYS A 21 3.04 3.00 5.98
CA CYS A 21 1.97 2.02 6.10
C CYS A 21 2.51 0.59 5.89
N SER A 22 2.26 -0.30 6.85
CA SER A 22 2.49 -1.73 6.70
C SER A 22 1.18 -2.43 6.37
N ILE A 23 1.16 -3.28 5.35
CA ILE A 23 0.01 -4.09 4.96
C ILE A 23 0.42 -5.56 4.98
N ASP A 24 -0.17 -6.30 5.91
CA ASP A 24 0.00 -7.72 6.14
C ASP A 24 -1.39 -8.26 6.50
N THR A 25 -2.04 -8.94 5.55
CA THR A 25 -3.47 -9.27 5.63
C THR A 25 -3.81 -10.66 5.13
N GLU A 26 -2.85 -11.59 5.19
CA GLU A 26 -3.06 -13.01 4.84
C GLU A 26 -3.64 -13.19 3.42
N GLY A 27 -3.23 -12.32 2.47
CA GLY A 27 -3.56 -12.45 1.04
C GLY A 27 -4.53 -11.41 0.47
N SER A 28 -4.89 -10.34 1.21
CA SER A 28 -5.77 -9.28 0.71
C SER A 28 -5.04 -7.97 0.35
N GLU A 29 -3.70 -7.98 0.32
CA GLU A 29 -2.83 -6.81 0.17
C GLU A 29 -3.16 -6.05 -1.11
N LEU A 30 -3.24 -6.75 -2.25
CA LEU A 30 -3.58 -6.14 -3.54
C LEU A 30 -4.99 -5.51 -3.54
N THR A 31 -5.95 -6.12 -2.83
CA THR A 31 -7.32 -5.60 -2.74
C THR A 31 -7.35 -4.33 -1.91
N ILE A 32 -6.57 -4.27 -0.82
CA ILE A 32 -6.42 -3.08 0.02
C ILE A 32 -5.76 -1.95 -0.77
N LEU A 33 -4.65 -2.24 -1.46
CA LEU A 33 -3.96 -1.25 -2.28
C LEU A 33 -4.86 -0.68 -3.39
N LYS A 34 -5.64 -1.53 -4.06
CA LYS A 34 -6.63 -1.09 -5.07
C LYS A 34 -7.76 -0.21 -4.52
N SER A 35 -7.94 -0.17 -3.20
CA SER A 35 -8.95 0.68 -2.58
C SER A 35 -8.49 2.11 -2.35
N ILE A 36 -7.18 2.39 -2.43
CA ILE A 36 -6.57 3.70 -2.18
C ILE A 36 -6.72 4.60 -3.41
N ASP A 37 -7.11 5.86 -3.19
CA ASP A 37 -7.03 6.88 -4.23
C ASP A 37 -5.65 7.54 -4.22
N PHE A 38 -4.70 6.97 -4.96
CA PHE A 38 -3.32 7.45 -5.03
C PHE A 38 -3.16 8.86 -5.63
N GLN A 39 -4.22 9.46 -6.20
CA GLN A 39 -4.17 10.85 -6.63
C GLN A 39 -4.29 11.83 -5.45
N SER A 40 -5.04 11.43 -4.41
CA SER A 40 -5.30 12.30 -3.26
C SER A 40 -4.60 11.83 -1.99
N THR A 41 -4.35 10.53 -1.86
CA THR A 41 -3.71 9.89 -0.71
C THR A 41 -2.29 9.44 -1.07
N ILE A 42 -1.31 9.98 -0.34
CA ILE A 42 0.10 9.64 -0.48
C ILE A 42 0.57 8.95 0.81
N ILE A 43 1.25 7.83 0.66
CA ILE A 43 1.97 7.16 1.73
C ILE A 43 3.44 7.22 1.35
N SER A 44 4.33 7.77 2.17
CA SER A 44 5.73 7.91 1.76
C SER A 44 6.40 6.54 1.60
N VAL A 45 6.17 5.62 2.55
CA VAL A 45 6.75 4.28 2.52
C VAL A 45 5.68 3.22 2.77
N PHE A 46 5.63 2.22 1.89
CA PHE A 46 4.91 0.98 2.15
C PHE A 46 5.88 -0.13 2.56
N SER A 47 5.45 -0.98 3.49
CA SER A 47 5.89 -2.38 3.56
C SER A 47 4.70 -3.29 3.30
N ILE A 48 4.80 -4.14 2.29
CA ILE A 48 3.71 -5.01 1.87
C ILE A 48 4.16 -6.46 1.98
N GLU A 49 3.42 -7.26 2.75
CA GLU A 49 3.61 -8.70 2.75
C GLU A 49 3.36 -9.23 1.33
N ASN A 50 4.38 -9.82 0.71
CA ASN A 50 4.29 -10.34 -0.65
C ASN A 50 5.02 -11.68 -0.76
N THR A 51 4.57 -12.63 0.07
CA THR A 51 5.09 -14.00 0.17
C THR A 51 5.04 -14.73 -1.18
N TYR A 52 3.96 -14.52 -1.95
CA TYR A 52 3.76 -15.14 -3.26
C TYR A 52 4.49 -14.43 -4.41
N LYS A 53 5.18 -13.32 -4.14
CA LYS A 53 5.88 -12.50 -5.14
C LYS A 53 4.95 -12.07 -6.28
N ASP A 54 3.75 -11.64 -5.93
CA ASP A 54 2.78 -11.14 -6.88
C ASP A 54 3.30 -9.83 -7.51
N ASN A 55 3.56 -9.89 -8.81
CA ASN A 55 4.01 -8.73 -9.58
C ASN A 55 2.92 -7.65 -9.70
N LEU A 56 1.65 -7.98 -9.47
CA LEU A 56 0.55 -7.01 -9.56
C LEU A 56 0.65 -5.91 -8.49
N ILE A 57 1.19 -6.23 -7.31
CA ILE A 57 1.45 -5.24 -6.25
C ILE A 57 2.49 -4.23 -6.73
N TYR A 58 3.62 -4.73 -7.25
CA TYR A 58 4.68 -3.89 -7.80
C TYR A 58 4.18 -3.04 -8.97
N GLN A 59 3.44 -3.64 -9.92
CA GLN A 59 2.90 -2.93 -11.08
C GLN A 59 1.97 -1.80 -10.65
N LEU A 60 1.01 -2.09 -9.77
CA LEU A 60 0.05 -1.10 -9.26
C LEU A 60 0.78 0.07 -8.59
N LEU A 61 1.72 -0.21 -7.69
CA LEU A 61 2.43 0.84 -6.96
C LEU A 61 3.38 1.63 -7.87
N ASN A 62 4.09 0.97 -8.79
CA ASN A 62 4.96 1.62 -9.76
C ASN A 62 4.18 2.52 -10.74
N GLU A 63 3.00 2.12 -11.18
CA GLU A 63 2.11 2.96 -11.99
C GLU A 63 1.63 4.21 -11.23
N ASN A 64 1.60 4.16 -9.90
CA ASN A 64 1.22 5.27 -9.01
C ASN A 64 2.43 6.01 -8.42
N GLY A 65 3.62 5.88 -9.02
CA GLY A 65 4.81 6.68 -8.69
C GLY A 65 5.76 6.07 -7.67
N TYR A 66 5.43 4.91 -7.08
CA TYR A 66 6.26 4.28 -6.06
C TYR A 66 7.41 3.48 -6.66
N GLN A 67 8.57 3.56 -6.04
CA GLN A 67 9.77 2.82 -6.41
C GLN A 67 10.02 1.67 -5.43
N TYR A 68 10.25 0.46 -5.96
CA TYR A 68 10.71 -0.65 -5.15
C TYR A 68 12.13 -0.39 -4.63
N ILE A 69 12.32 -0.56 -3.32
CA ILE A 69 13.61 -0.33 -2.67
C ILE A 69 14.30 -1.67 -2.36
N GLN A 70 13.64 -2.53 -1.61
CA GLN A 70 14.20 -3.81 -1.18
C GLN A 70 13.13 -4.75 -0.63
N ARG A 71 13.48 -6.03 -0.52
CA ARG A 71 12.73 -7.03 0.23
C ARG A 71 13.46 -7.36 1.54
N LYS A 72 12.71 -7.53 2.63
CA LYS A 72 13.20 -8.08 3.89
C LYS A 72 12.22 -9.14 4.38
N GLY A 73 12.64 -10.40 4.38
CA GLY A 73 11.73 -11.51 4.65
C GLY A 73 10.66 -11.59 3.56
N GLU A 74 9.40 -11.57 3.98
CA GLU A 74 8.23 -11.63 3.10
C GLU A 74 7.75 -10.22 2.67
N ASP A 75 8.26 -9.16 3.29
CA ASP A 75 7.88 -7.78 3.00
C ASP A 75 8.68 -7.14 1.86
N ASP A 76 7.95 -6.53 0.93
CA ASP A 76 8.49 -5.60 -0.06
C ASP A 76 8.35 -4.16 0.42
N PHE A 77 9.45 -3.40 0.38
CA PHE A 77 9.47 -1.98 0.74
C PHE A 77 9.44 -1.11 -0.51
N LEU A 78 8.50 -0.17 -0.56
CA LEU A 78 8.33 0.77 -1.67
C LEU A 78 8.27 2.22 -1.16
N LEU A 79 8.89 3.14 -1.88
CA LEU A 79 9.01 4.57 -1.55
C LEU A 79 8.33 5.42 -2.63
N PHE A 80 7.54 6.42 -2.25
CA PHE A 80 6.95 7.40 -3.16
C PHE A 80 7.96 8.46 -3.63
#